data_AF-A0A7S2P8S5-F1
#
_entry.id   AF-A0A7S2P8S5-F1
#
_cell.length_a   1.000
_cell.length_b   1.000
_cell.length_c   1.000
_cell.angle_alpha   90.00
_cell.angle_beta   90.00
_cell.angle_gamma   90.00
#
_symmetry.space_group_name_H-M   'P 1'
#
loop_
_entity.id
_entity.type
_entity.pdbx_description
1 polymer ?
#
loop_
_entity_poly.entity_id
_entity_poly.type
_entity_poly.pdbx_seq_one_letter_code
_entity_poly.pdbx_strand_id
1 'polypeptide(L)'
;TEASAQVLAEQRARVSALQAQVEQRVTHADPSVCSSSGFVTFSSVLWQRLALKETFRADRSEFVVSLPPEPGDVIYDNLQSDPLGSNTWEWLGWVCLLGLFVFWSPVVVFISSWTTLSTVRAYVPLASRTLDAASGILPALPSLLEGVLATAALRLFLMFLPAMLFFIIQTFFAVKARAMVQFRMGRWYFAFLMIFVLLVTTVGRSLVVTAVAVAQQPTGFLDMLASWLPRTSHYYFNYVIIGWFTLAWELIRAPVLLKYWCLRFLYRSEPSEAKRYSEPEDEATYGLGARMGLSSLMSAITLVFCTCSPLMLLFSAVYFTIGRWAYSFLLVHAETRKPDLGGVFWVEAVRQMLFILVLFVMLMTGVMLAHFNTFWCGPAALSLSA
;
A
#
# COMPACT_ATOMS: atom_id res chain seq x y z
N THR A 1 20.15 30.08 -28.58
CA THR A 1 19.84 30.92 -29.76
C THR A 1 19.19 32.20 -29.28
N GLU A 2 19.33 33.33 -29.96
CA GLU A 2 18.70 34.60 -29.52
C GLU A 2 17.17 34.46 -29.33
N ALA A 3 16.53 33.61 -30.13
CA ALA A 3 15.13 33.24 -29.98
C ALA A 3 14.79 32.60 -28.61
N SER A 4 15.64 31.70 -28.08
CA SER A 4 15.40 31.10 -26.76
C SER A 4 15.57 32.12 -25.62
N ALA A 5 16.45 33.10 -25.80
CA ALA A 5 16.63 34.19 -24.84
C ALA A 5 15.44 35.17 -24.83
N GLN A 6 14.87 35.47 -26.00
CA GLN A 6 13.65 36.28 -26.12
C GLN A 6 12.45 35.59 -25.47
N VAL A 7 12.24 34.30 -25.74
CA VAL A 7 11.17 33.51 -25.10
C VAL A 7 11.33 33.49 -23.58
N LEU A 8 12.56 33.32 -23.08
CA LEU A 8 12.83 33.35 -21.64
C LEU A 8 12.54 34.73 -21.03
N ALA A 9 12.89 35.81 -21.72
CA ALA A 9 12.62 37.17 -21.27
C ALA A 9 11.11 37.47 -21.22
N GLU A 10 10.36 37.03 -22.23
CA GLU A 10 8.89 37.14 -22.26
C GLU A 10 8.26 36.34 -21.11
N GLN A 11 8.70 35.10 -20.89
CA GLN A 11 8.23 34.28 -19.77
C GLN A 11 8.52 34.94 -18.41
N ARG A 12 9.72 35.51 -18.23
CA ARG A 12 10.08 36.23 -17.00
C ARG A 12 9.21 37.47 -16.79
N ALA A 13 8.96 38.25 -17.85
CA ALA A 13 8.09 39.42 -17.79
C ALA A 13 6.64 39.03 -17.47
N ARG A 14 6.17 37.92 -18.02
CA ARG A 14 4.84 37.37 -17.71
C ARG A 14 4.73 36.93 -16.25
N VAL A 15 5.76 36.26 -15.73
CA VAL A 15 5.81 35.83 -14.32
C VAL A 15 5.83 37.04 -13.39
N SER A 16 6.65 38.06 -13.67
CA SER A 16 6.70 39.26 -12.82
C SER A 16 5.38 40.06 -12.86
N ALA A 17 4.74 40.16 -14.03
CA ALA A 17 3.43 40.79 -14.15
C ALA A 17 2.35 40.04 -13.34
N LEU A 18 2.35 38.70 -13.37
CA LEU A 18 1.45 37.89 -12.56
C LEU A 18 1.73 38.04 -11.06
N GLN A 19 3.00 38.11 -10.65
CA GLN A 19 3.37 38.37 -9.25
C GLN A 19 2.84 39.71 -8.76
N ALA A 20 3.02 40.78 -9.55
CA ALA A 20 2.48 42.10 -9.21
C ALA A 20 0.94 42.10 -9.08
N GLN A 21 0.24 41.37 -9.96
CA GLN A 21 -1.22 41.22 -9.85
C GLN A 21 -1.63 40.49 -8.57
N VAL A 22 -0.89 39.47 -8.16
CA VAL A 22 -1.15 38.75 -6.91
C VAL A 22 -0.91 39.65 -5.69
N GLU A 23 0.19 40.39 -5.66
CA GLU A 23 0.52 41.34 -4.57
C GLU A 23 -0.56 42.43 -4.39
N GLN A 24 -1.08 42.96 -5.50
CA GLN A 24 -2.20 43.91 -5.46
C GLN A 24 -3.46 43.27 -4.84
N ARG A 25 -3.81 42.05 -5.24
CA ARG A 25 -4.96 41.33 -4.68
C ARG A 25 -4.80 41.00 -3.19
N VAL A 26 -3.59 40.66 -2.75
CA VAL A 26 -3.27 40.45 -1.33
C VAL A 26 -3.50 41.72 -0.53
N THR A 27 -3.12 42.89 -1.07
CA THR A 27 -3.33 44.19 -0.41
C THR A 27 -4.81 44.49 -0.21
N HIS A 28 -5.66 44.04 -1.13
CA HIS A 28 -7.12 44.16 -1.04
C HIS A 28 -7.80 43.05 -0.22
N ALA A 29 -7.03 42.15 0.40
CA ALA A 29 -7.53 40.99 1.14
C ALA A 29 -8.57 40.16 0.35
N ASP A 30 -8.32 40.00 -0.96
CA ASP A 30 -9.21 39.27 -1.84
C ASP A 30 -9.33 37.80 -1.39
N PRO A 31 -10.54 37.29 -1.10
CA PRO A 31 -10.74 35.91 -0.62
C PRO A 31 -10.32 34.85 -1.64
N SER A 32 -10.13 35.20 -2.92
CA SER A 32 -9.59 34.29 -3.93
C SER A 32 -8.08 34.05 -3.80
N VAL A 33 -7.36 34.92 -3.08
CA VAL A 33 -5.89 34.85 -2.91
C VAL A 33 -5.51 34.61 -1.45
N CYS A 34 -6.24 35.18 -0.50
CA CYS A 34 -5.99 35.02 0.93
C CYS A 34 -6.71 33.78 1.46
N SER A 35 -5.96 32.74 1.83
CA SER A 35 -6.51 31.55 2.50
C SER A 35 -6.71 31.75 3.99
N SER A 36 -7.63 30.99 4.59
CA SER A 36 -7.84 30.90 6.05
C SER A 36 -6.71 30.19 6.78
N SER A 37 -5.91 29.39 6.07
CA SER A 37 -4.74 28.68 6.59
C SER A 37 -3.44 29.45 6.35
N GLY A 38 -2.46 29.29 7.24
CA GLY A 38 -1.14 29.89 7.11
C GLY A 38 -0.07 29.18 7.95
N PHE A 39 1.20 29.51 7.68
CA PHE A 39 2.35 29.02 8.44
C PHE A 39 2.83 30.10 9.41
N VAL A 40 3.09 29.70 10.66
CA VAL A 40 3.60 30.58 11.71
C VAL A 40 4.98 30.12 12.12
N THR A 41 5.95 31.04 12.08
CA THR A 41 7.31 30.80 12.56
C THR A 41 7.50 31.42 13.94
N PHE A 42 8.25 30.73 14.80
CA PHE A 42 8.54 31.18 16.15
C PHE A 42 10.05 31.43 16.29
N SER A 43 10.42 32.37 17.17
CA SER A 43 11.82 32.66 17.48
C SER A 43 12.52 31.53 18.23
N SER A 44 11.78 30.72 18.99
CA SER A 44 12.30 29.58 19.76
C SER A 44 11.40 28.35 19.64
N VAL A 45 12.04 27.18 19.65
CA VAL A 45 11.38 25.86 19.62
C VAL A 45 10.48 25.66 20.85
N LEU A 46 10.80 26.28 21.98
CA LEU A 46 9.96 26.22 23.18
C LEU A 46 8.59 26.86 22.94
N TRP A 47 8.57 28.07 22.38
CA TRP A 47 7.34 28.81 22.07
C TRP A 47 6.50 28.07 21.04
N GLN A 48 7.13 27.49 20.01
CA GLN A 48 6.45 26.63 19.05
C GLN A 48 5.77 25.43 19.74
N ARG A 49 6.47 24.74 20.64
CA ARG A 49 5.92 23.56 21.34
C ARG A 49 4.81 23.93 22.33
N LEU A 50 4.89 25.10 22.97
CA LEU A 50 3.82 25.61 23.83
C LEU A 50 2.59 25.99 23.01
N ALA A 51 2.77 26.71 21.90
CA ALA A 51 1.70 27.08 20.99
C ALA A 51 0.96 25.86 20.41
N LEU A 52 1.67 24.75 20.16
CA LEU A 52 1.06 23.49 19.70
C LEU A 52 0.16 22.81 20.75
N LYS A 53 0.34 23.12 22.03
CA LYS A 53 -0.43 22.51 23.13
C LYS A 53 -1.56 23.39 23.64
N GLU A 54 -1.51 24.68 23.34
CA GLU A 54 -2.47 25.67 23.83
C GLU A 54 -3.77 25.65 23.03
N THR A 55 -4.90 25.88 23.70
CA THR A 55 -6.19 26.10 23.06
C THR A 55 -6.45 27.60 22.92
N PHE A 56 -6.40 28.11 21.69
CA PHE A 56 -6.52 29.55 21.42
C PHE A 56 -7.94 30.11 21.52
N ARG A 57 -8.95 29.26 21.32
CA ARG A 57 -10.38 29.60 21.34
C ARG A 57 -11.17 28.59 22.18
N ALA A 58 -12.35 29.00 22.60
CA ALA A 58 -13.29 28.12 23.30
C ALA A 58 -13.74 26.97 22.38
N ASP A 59 -13.97 27.26 21.10
CA ASP A 59 -14.16 26.24 20.08
C ASP A 59 -12.82 25.76 19.49
N ARG A 60 -12.62 24.44 19.46
CA ARG A 60 -11.39 23.82 18.95
C ARG A 60 -11.36 23.71 17.42
N SER A 61 -12.51 23.83 16.75
CA SER A 61 -12.58 23.78 15.28
C SER A 61 -12.04 25.04 14.61
N GLU A 62 -12.12 26.19 15.27
CA GLU A 62 -11.75 27.48 14.68
C GLU A 62 -10.24 27.64 14.46
N PHE A 63 -9.43 27.25 15.45
CA PHE A 63 -7.97 27.39 15.40
C PHE A 63 -7.28 26.04 15.60
N VAL A 64 -7.15 25.29 14.50
CA VAL A 64 -6.46 24.01 14.48
C VAL A 64 -4.97 24.21 14.17
N VAL A 65 -4.13 24.06 15.18
CA VAL A 65 -2.67 24.16 15.05
C VAL A 65 -2.05 22.77 14.97
N SER A 66 -1.17 22.56 13.98
CA SER A 66 -0.45 21.31 13.77
C SER A 66 0.99 21.58 13.37
N LEU A 67 1.88 20.60 13.57
CA LEU A 67 3.24 20.67 13.02
C LEU A 67 3.16 20.77 11.49
N PRO A 68 3.85 21.73 10.86
CA PRO A 68 3.85 21.86 9.42
C PRO A 68 4.65 20.71 8.78
N PRO A 69 4.20 20.17 7.64
CA PRO A 69 5.01 19.24 6.86
C PRO A 69 6.19 19.96 6.20
N GLU A 70 7.12 19.20 5.64
CA GLU A 70 8.25 19.75 4.91
C GLU A 70 7.77 20.60 3.71
N PRO A 71 8.38 21.76 3.39
CA PRO A 71 7.87 22.67 2.35
C PRO A 71 7.65 22.05 0.97
N GLY A 72 8.44 21.02 0.61
CA GLY A 72 8.30 20.28 -0.65
C GLY A 72 7.21 19.21 -0.65
N ASP A 73 6.67 18.85 0.51
CA ASP A 73 5.63 17.82 0.69
C ASP A 73 4.22 18.40 0.85
N VAL A 74 4.12 19.73 1.03
CA VAL A 74 2.86 20.45 1.22
C VAL A 74 1.97 20.35 -0.02
N ILE A 75 0.70 19.98 0.18
CA ILE A 75 -0.34 20.08 -0.84
C ILE A 75 -1.10 21.40 -0.63
N TYR A 76 -0.69 22.44 -1.36
CA TYR A 76 -1.24 23.78 -1.19
C TYR A 76 -2.73 23.87 -1.50
N ASP A 77 -3.21 23.12 -2.50
CA ASP A 77 -4.63 23.09 -2.86
C ASP A 77 -5.51 22.65 -1.68
N ASN A 78 -5.05 21.66 -0.91
CA ASN A 78 -5.78 21.15 0.25
C ASN A 78 -5.66 22.06 1.47
N LEU A 79 -4.62 22.91 1.57
CA LEU A 79 -4.49 23.88 2.66
C LEU A 79 -5.54 25.00 2.58
N GLN A 80 -6.02 25.31 1.38
CA GLN A 80 -7.02 26.35 1.14
C GLN A 80 -8.45 25.87 1.39
N SER A 81 -8.65 24.55 1.58
CA SER A 81 -9.98 23.98 1.76
C SER A 81 -10.62 24.37 3.09
N ASP A 82 -11.90 24.75 3.02
CA ASP A 82 -12.70 25.08 4.20
C ASP A 82 -13.09 23.80 4.96
N PRO A 83 -12.92 23.73 6.30
CA PRO A 83 -13.23 22.54 7.08
C PRO A 83 -14.65 22.00 6.90
N LEU A 84 -15.64 22.89 6.71
CA LEU A 84 -17.04 22.50 6.51
C LEU A 84 -17.27 21.83 5.16
N GLY A 85 -16.67 22.36 4.09
CA GLY A 85 -16.71 21.76 2.75
C GLY A 85 -15.97 20.41 2.68
N SER A 86 -14.87 20.27 3.44
CA SER A 86 -14.09 19.02 3.51
C SER A 86 -14.93 17.83 3.97
N ASN A 87 -15.87 18.05 4.90
CA ASN A 87 -16.64 16.95 5.49
C ASN A 87 -17.49 16.17 4.46
N THR A 88 -18.09 16.86 3.48
CA THR A 88 -18.88 16.21 2.41
C THR A 88 -17.99 15.40 1.48
N TRP A 89 -16.84 15.93 1.09
CA TRP A 89 -15.86 15.23 0.25
C TRP A 89 -15.27 14.03 0.97
N GLU A 90 -14.98 14.15 2.26
CA GLU A 90 -14.51 13.05 3.09
C GLU A 90 -15.56 11.93 3.16
N TRP A 91 -16.84 12.27 3.37
CA TRP A 91 -17.93 11.29 3.34
C TRP A 91 -17.99 10.55 2.00
N LEU A 92 -17.87 11.26 0.87
CA LEU A 92 -17.80 10.63 -0.44
C LEU A 92 -16.56 9.73 -0.59
N GLY A 93 -15.42 10.16 -0.05
CA GLY A 93 -14.19 9.36 0.03
C GLY A 93 -14.41 8.05 0.79
N TRP A 94 -15.13 8.07 1.91
CA TRP A 94 -15.51 6.87 2.65
C TRP A 94 -16.41 5.93 1.83
N VAL A 95 -17.39 6.49 1.10
CA VAL A 95 -18.23 5.71 0.19
C VAL A 95 -17.42 5.09 -0.93
N CYS A 96 -16.45 5.81 -1.52
CA CYS A 96 -15.56 5.28 -2.54
C CYS A 96 -14.64 4.18 -2.01
N LEU A 97 -14.09 4.32 -0.79
CA LEU A 97 -13.29 3.26 -0.15
C LEU A 97 -14.13 2.00 0.12
N LEU A 98 -15.36 2.17 0.61
CA LEU A 98 -16.29 1.05 0.80
C LEU A 98 -16.68 0.40 -0.53
N GLY A 99 -16.95 1.21 -1.56
CA GLY A 99 -17.25 0.75 -2.90
C GLY A 99 -16.09 -0.05 -3.50
N LEU A 100 -14.85 0.44 -3.35
CA LEU A 100 -13.65 -0.28 -3.74
C LEU A 100 -13.55 -1.62 -3.00
N PHE A 101 -13.79 -1.64 -1.69
CA PHE A 101 -13.77 -2.87 -0.90
C PHE A 101 -14.79 -3.91 -1.39
N VAL A 102 -16.03 -3.50 -1.63
CA VAL A 102 -17.10 -4.39 -2.12
C VAL A 102 -16.81 -4.88 -3.53
N PHE A 103 -16.38 -4.00 -4.42
CA PHE A 103 -16.07 -4.33 -5.82
C PHE A 103 -14.82 -5.20 -5.96
N TRP A 104 -13.87 -5.10 -5.03
CA TRP A 104 -12.63 -5.89 -5.09
C TRP A 104 -12.90 -7.40 -4.95
N SER A 105 -13.88 -7.80 -4.13
CA SER A 105 -14.19 -9.22 -3.91
C SER A 105 -14.56 -10.01 -5.17
N PRO A 106 -15.56 -9.60 -5.98
CA PRO A 106 -15.92 -10.35 -7.18
C PRO A 106 -14.76 -10.39 -8.19
N VAL A 107 -13.93 -9.34 -8.27
CA VAL A 107 -12.79 -9.31 -9.18
C VAL A 107 -11.72 -10.32 -8.78
N VAL A 108 -11.41 -10.45 -7.48
CA VAL A 108 -10.48 -11.48 -6.98
C VAL A 108 -10.98 -12.88 -7.31
N VAL A 109 -12.27 -13.15 -7.12
CA VAL A 109 -12.89 -14.45 -7.46
C VAL A 109 -12.83 -14.70 -8.97
N PHE A 110 -13.12 -13.68 -9.78
CA PHE A 110 -13.06 -13.77 -11.24
C PHE A 110 -11.65 -14.11 -11.73
N ILE A 111 -10.63 -13.44 -11.21
CA ILE A 111 -9.22 -13.72 -11.55
C ILE A 111 -8.86 -15.15 -11.14
N SER A 112 -9.24 -15.56 -9.93
CA SER A 112 -9.01 -16.92 -9.44
C SER A 112 -9.63 -17.99 -10.36
N SER A 113 -10.81 -17.72 -10.92
CA SER A 113 -11.47 -18.63 -11.87
C SER A 113 -10.80 -18.68 -13.24
N TRP A 114 -10.16 -17.59 -13.67
CA TRP A 114 -9.41 -17.54 -14.93
C TRP A 114 -8.04 -18.20 -14.83
N THR A 115 -7.46 -18.24 -13.62
CA THR A 115 -6.15 -18.83 -13.37
C THR A 115 -6.16 -20.35 -13.19
N THR A 116 -7.33 -20.99 -13.22
CA THR A 116 -7.45 -22.45 -13.16
C THR A 116 -6.89 -23.09 -14.43
N LEU A 117 -6.13 -24.17 -14.28
CA LEU A 117 -5.42 -24.83 -15.38
C LEU A 117 -6.36 -25.35 -16.47
N SER A 118 -7.57 -25.77 -16.09
CA SER A 118 -8.62 -26.19 -17.03
C SER A 118 -9.02 -25.08 -18.01
N THR A 119 -9.16 -23.86 -17.51
CA THR A 119 -9.48 -22.67 -18.31
C THR A 119 -8.30 -22.29 -19.19
N VAL A 120 -7.08 -22.26 -18.64
CA VAL A 120 -5.86 -21.93 -19.41
C VAL A 120 -5.63 -22.91 -20.55
N ARG A 121 -5.84 -24.22 -20.30
CA ARG A 121 -5.71 -25.27 -21.32
C ARG A 121 -6.75 -25.14 -22.43
N ALA A 122 -7.96 -24.70 -22.10
CA ALA A 122 -9.05 -24.51 -23.05
C ALA A 122 -8.84 -23.29 -23.96
N TYR A 123 -8.34 -22.17 -23.42
CA TYR A 123 -8.23 -20.90 -24.15
C TYR A 123 -6.85 -20.60 -24.74
N VAL A 124 -5.77 -21.24 -24.25
CA VAL A 124 -4.39 -21.00 -24.73
C VAL A 124 -3.81 -22.29 -25.31
N PRO A 125 -4.03 -22.59 -26.61
CA PRO A 125 -3.61 -23.84 -27.24
C PRO A 125 -2.09 -24.00 -27.36
N LEU A 126 -1.31 -22.91 -27.26
CA LEU A 126 0.15 -22.98 -27.17
C LEU A 126 0.62 -23.49 -25.80
N ALA A 127 -0.06 -23.07 -24.73
CA ALA A 127 0.26 -23.49 -23.38
C ALA A 127 -0.11 -24.95 -23.14
N SER A 128 -1.22 -25.43 -23.71
CA SER A 128 -1.60 -26.85 -23.61
C SER A 128 -0.57 -27.78 -24.23
N ARG A 129 -0.03 -27.43 -25.41
CA ARG A 129 1.03 -28.22 -26.08
C ARG A 129 2.33 -28.29 -25.27
N THR A 130 2.75 -27.19 -24.66
CA THR A 130 3.97 -27.16 -23.84
C THR A 130 3.75 -27.86 -22.50
N LEU A 131 2.58 -27.71 -21.89
CA LEU A 131 2.18 -28.42 -20.67
C LEU A 131 2.11 -29.93 -20.89
N ASP A 132 1.53 -30.39 -22.00
CA ASP A 132 1.43 -31.80 -22.32
C ASP A 132 2.81 -32.41 -22.60
N ALA A 133 3.67 -31.71 -23.34
CA ALA A 133 5.05 -32.13 -23.55
C ALA A 133 5.87 -32.20 -22.25
N ALA A 134 5.69 -31.24 -21.35
CA ALA A 134 6.41 -31.18 -20.08
C ALA A 134 5.84 -32.15 -19.03
N SER A 135 4.55 -32.47 -19.09
CA SER A 135 3.89 -33.45 -18.22
C SER A 135 4.42 -34.89 -18.41
N GLY A 136 4.95 -35.21 -19.61
CA GLY A 136 5.62 -36.48 -19.87
C GLY A 136 6.96 -36.66 -19.15
N ILE A 137 7.57 -35.56 -18.70
CA ILE A 137 8.86 -35.55 -17.98
C ILE A 137 8.62 -35.46 -16.46
N LEU A 138 7.72 -34.56 -16.02
CA LEU A 138 7.33 -34.43 -14.62
C LEU A 138 5.80 -34.42 -14.47
N PRO A 139 5.18 -35.46 -13.88
CA PRO A 139 3.73 -35.51 -13.71
C PRO A 139 3.19 -34.47 -12.71
N ALA A 140 4.04 -33.90 -11.84
CA ALA A 140 3.67 -32.86 -10.88
C ALA A 140 3.81 -31.42 -11.42
N LEU A 141 4.37 -31.22 -12.61
CA LEU A 141 4.59 -29.89 -13.17
C LEU A 141 3.31 -29.09 -13.44
N PRO A 142 2.21 -29.69 -13.96
CA PRO A 142 1.00 -28.92 -14.28
C PRO A 142 0.34 -28.30 -13.05
N SER A 143 0.27 -29.02 -11.93
CA SER A 143 -0.33 -28.54 -10.69
C SER A 143 0.54 -27.49 -9.98
N LEU A 144 1.86 -27.62 -10.04
CA LEU A 144 2.78 -26.59 -9.54
C LEU A 144 2.67 -25.30 -10.36
N LEU A 145 2.62 -25.40 -11.69
CA LEU A 145 2.50 -24.25 -12.57
C LEU A 145 1.16 -23.53 -12.37
N GLU A 146 0.07 -24.27 -12.16
CA GLU A 146 -1.23 -23.70 -11.81
C GLU A 146 -1.17 -22.87 -10.53
N GLY A 147 -0.56 -23.39 -9.47
CA GLY A 147 -0.40 -22.66 -8.21
C GLY A 147 0.46 -21.40 -8.35
N VAL A 148 1.54 -21.46 -9.13
CA VAL A 148 2.41 -20.30 -9.41
C VAL A 148 1.68 -19.27 -10.27
N LEU A 149 0.92 -19.70 -11.27
CA LEU A 149 0.18 -18.80 -12.15
C LEU A 149 -0.94 -18.06 -11.39
N ALA A 150 -1.70 -18.77 -10.56
CA ALA A 150 -2.76 -18.18 -9.75
C ALA A 150 -2.22 -17.14 -8.75
N THR A 151 -1.12 -17.45 -8.08
CA THR A 151 -0.44 -16.52 -7.16
C THR A 151 0.13 -15.30 -7.89
N ALA A 152 0.76 -15.51 -9.05
CA ALA A 152 1.31 -14.42 -9.86
C ALA A 152 0.22 -13.49 -10.40
N ALA A 153 -0.89 -14.05 -10.89
CA ALA A 153 -2.01 -13.27 -11.42
C ALA A 153 -2.68 -12.43 -10.32
N LEU A 154 -2.92 -12.99 -9.13
CA LEU A 154 -3.45 -12.21 -8.02
C LEU A 154 -2.48 -11.08 -7.64
N ARG A 155 -1.17 -11.36 -7.57
CA ARG A 155 -0.16 -10.35 -7.26
C ARG A 155 -0.10 -9.23 -8.30
N LEU A 156 -0.23 -9.57 -9.58
CA LEU A 156 -0.30 -8.58 -10.65
C LEU A 156 -1.52 -7.68 -10.49
N PHE A 157 -2.67 -8.25 -10.13
CA PHE A 157 -3.88 -7.47 -9.87
C PHE A 157 -3.75 -6.57 -8.63
N LEU A 158 -3.10 -7.06 -7.57
CA LEU A 158 -2.82 -6.27 -6.37
C LEU A 158 -1.90 -5.07 -6.64
N MET A 159 -1.13 -5.07 -7.73
CA MET A 159 -0.31 -3.91 -8.11
C MET A 159 -1.15 -2.66 -8.40
N PHE A 160 -2.40 -2.82 -8.85
CA PHE A 160 -3.29 -1.69 -9.11
C PHE A 160 -3.91 -1.10 -7.84
N LEU A 161 -3.96 -1.88 -6.76
CA LEU A 161 -4.67 -1.49 -5.53
C LEU A 161 -4.08 -0.24 -4.84
N PRO A 162 -2.74 -0.13 -4.63
CA PRO A 162 -2.15 1.08 -4.08
C PRO A 162 -2.46 2.32 -4.90
N ALA A 163 -2.44 2.23 -6.24
CA ALA A 163 -2.75 3.33 -7.13
C ALA A 163 -4.20 3.81 -6.97
N MET A 164 -5.17 2.88 -6.89
CA MET A 164 -6.58 3.24 -6.65
C MET A 164 -6.79 3.85 -5.26
N LEU A 165 -6.19 3.28 -4.21
CA LEU A 165 -6.29 3.82 -2.86
C LEU A 165 -5.67 5.21 -2.75
N PHE A 166 -4.51 5.40 -3.37
CA PHE A 166 -3.83 6.70 -3.39
C PHE A 166 -4.68 7.75 -4.11
N PHE A 167 -5.24 7.41 -5.27
CA PHE A 167 -6.13 8.30 -6.02
C PHE A 167 -7.36 8.71 -5.22
N ILE A 168 -8.04 7.75 -4.57
CA ILE A 168 -9.20 8.04 -3.71
C ILE A 168 -8.79 8.95 -2.55
N ILE A 169 -7.69 8.65 -1.86
CA ILE A 169 -7.27 9.42 -0.69
C ILE A 169 -6.86 10.84 -1.08
N GLN A 170 -6.10 10.99 -2.16
CA GLN A 170 -5.62 12.28 -2.65
C GLN A 170 -6.78 13.17 -3.13
N THR A 171 -7.80 12.57 -3.76
CA THR A 171 -8.90 13.33 -4.39
C THR A 171 -9.98 13.74 -3.38
N PHE A 172 -10.35 12.83 -2.47
CA PHE A 172 -11.52 13.03 -1.61
C PHE A 172 -11.19 13.50 -0.20
N PHE A 173 -9.97 13.26 0.29
CA PHE A 173 -9.59 13.65 1.64
C PHE A 173 -8.65 14.86 1.58
N ALA A 174 -8.98 15.91 2.33
CA ALA A 174 -8.16 17.12 2.46
C ALA A 174 -6.90 16.87 3.32
N VAL A 175 -5.98 16.06 2.82
CA VAL A 175 -4.71 15.78 3.49
C VAL A 175 -3.69 16.86 3.10
N LYS A 176 -3.03 17.45 4.10
CA LYS A 176 -2.14 18.61 3.94
C LYS A 176 -0.76 18.28 3.34
N ALA A 177 -0.37 17.01 3.32
CA ALA A 177 0.99 16.57 2.97
C ALA A 177 0.96 15.24 2.19
N ARG A 178 1.80 15.06 1.16
CA ARG A 178 1.79 13.83 0.35
C ARG A 178 2.28 12.62 1.15
N ALA A 179 3.26 12.79 2.03
CA ALA A 179 3.71 11.70 2.89
C ALA A 179 2.60 11.22 3.86
N MET A 180 1.72 12.12 4.29
CA MET A 180 0.53 11.75 5.07
C MET A 180 -0.52 11.00 4.24
N VAL A 181 -0.65 11.31 2.93
CA VAL A 181 -1.47 10.52 2.00
C VAL A 181 -0.92 9.10 1.91
N GLN A 182 0.38 8.94 1.71
CA GLN A 182 1.03 7.62 1.70
C GLN A 182 0.84 6.86 3.02
N PHE A 183 0.93 7.55 4.16
CA PHE A 183 0.69 6.96 5.47
C PHE A 183 -0.74 6.42 5.59
N ARG A 184 -1.74 7.24 5.26
CA ARG A 184 -3.16 6.84 5.31
C ARG A 184 -3.46 5.72 4.31
N MET A 185 -2.93 5.81 3.10
CA MET A 185 -3.03 4.77 2.08
C MET A 185 -2.43 3.45 2.57
N GLY A 186 -1.26 3.49 3.21
CA GLY A 186 -0.56 2.31 3.72
C GLY A 186 -1.40 1.53 4.75
N ARG A 187 -2.15 2.23 5.60
CA ARG A 187 -3.05 1.61 6.58
C ARG A 187 -4.21 0.87 5.91
N TRP A 188 -4.86 1.49 4.94
CA TRP A 188 -5.91 0.85 4.15
C TRP A 188 -5.38 -0.33 3.35
N TYR A 189 -4.25 -0.13 2.68
CA TYR A 189 -3.63 -1.18 1.89
C TYR A 189 -3.26 -2.40 2.73
N PHE A 190 -2.70 -2.20 3.93
CA PHE A 190 -2.47 -3.30 4.88
C PHE A 190 -3.76 -4.05 5.24
N ALA A 191 -4.85 -3.34 5.55
CA ALA A 191 -6.12 -3.97 5.86
C ALA A 191 -6.69 -4.78 4.68
N PHE A 192 -6.62 -4.24 3.46
CA PHE A 192 -7.02 -4.96 2.25
C PHE A 192 -6.16 -6.21 2.03
N LEU A 193 -4.83 -6.10 2.16
CA LEU A 193 -3.93 -7.26 2.03
C LEU A 193 -4.25 -8.33 3.06
N MET A 194 -4.47 -7.95 4.32
CA MET A 194 -4.83 -8.90 5.37
C MET A 194 -6.14 -9.62 5.07
N ILE A 195 -7.17 -8.89 4.65
CA ILE A 195 -8.49 -9.48 4.39
C ILE A 195 -8.45 -10.33 3.12
N PHE A 196 -8.02 -9.76 1.99
CA PHE A 196 -8.13 -10.42 0.69
C PHE A 196 -7.02 -11.42 0.40
N VAL A 197 -5.81 -11.18 0.88
CA VAL A 197 -4.63 -11.99 0.51
C VAL A 197 -4.25 -12.98 1.59
N LEU A 198 -4.63 -12.75 2.86
CA LEU A 198 -4.47 -13.72 3.93
C LEU A 198 -5.79 -14.44 4.25
N LEU A 199 -6.85 -13.74 4.66
CA LEU A 199 -8.05 -14.40 5.17
C LEU A 199 -8.87 -15.07 4.06
N VAL A 200 -9.21 -14.33 3.00
CA VAL A 200 -10.11 -14.80 1.92
C VAL A 200 -9.50 -15.95 1.11
N THR A 201 -8.26 -15.79 0.70
CA THR A 201 -7.46 -16.81 -0.02
C THR A 201 -7.29 -18.08 0.79
N THR A 202 -7.09 -17.99 2.12
CA THR A 202 -7.01 -19.18 2.96
C THR A 202 -8.33 -19.91 3.05
N VAL A 203 -9.46 -19.20 3.18
CA VAL A 203 -10.79 -19.83 3.20
C VAL A 203 -11.19 -20.38 1.83
N GLY A 204 -10.65 -19.80 0.74
CA GLY A 204 -10.94 -20.22 -0.63
C GLY A 204 -12.39 -19.97 -1.07
N ARG A 205 -13.13 -19.11 -0.35
CA ARG A 205 -14.52 -18.74 -0.66
C ARG A 205 -14.64 -17.24 -0.87
N SER A 206 -15.68 -16.81 -1.58
CA SER A 206 -15.96 -15.38 -1.76
C SER A 206 -16.20 -14.68 -0.42
N LEU A 207 -15.84 -13.40 -0.31
CA LEU A 207 -16.05 -12.64 0.93
C LEU A 207 -17.49 -12.68 1.40
N VAL A 208 -18.45 -12.59 0.49
CA VAL A 208 -19.87 -12.59 0.83
C VAL A 208 -20.27 -13.91 1.49
N VAL A 209 -19.82 -15.04 0.94
CA VAL A 209 -20.10 -16.36 1.51
C VAL A 209 -19.43 -16.52 2.87
N THR A 210 -18.18 -16.07 2.99
CA THR A 210 -17.46 -16.09 4.26
C THR A 210 -18.11 -15.17 5.30
N ALA A 211 -18.54 -13.97 4.91
CA ALA A 211 -19.20 -13.01 5.79
C ALA A 211 -20.56 -13.53 6.28
N VAL A 212 -21.35 -14.18 5.40
CA VAL A 212 -22.60 -14.84 5.81
C VAL A 212 -22.31 -16.00 6.77
N ALA A 213 -21.29 -16.81 6.51
CA ALA A 213 -20.90 -17.89 7.40
C ALA A 213 -20.45 -17.38 8.78
N VAL A 214 -19.66 -16.30 8.82
CA VAL A 214 -19.23 -15.62 10.05
C VAL A 214 -20.41 -15.02 10.80
N ALA A 215 -21.33 -14.35 10.10
CA ALA A 215 -22.51 -13.74 10.70
C ALA A 215 -23.45 -14.77 11.34
N GLN A 216 -23.53 -15.98 10.78
CA GLN A 216 -24.33 -17.06 11.33
C GLN A 216 -23.65 -17.75 12.52
N GLN A 217 -22.34 -17.97 12.46
CA GLN A 217 -21.57 -18.61 13.53
C GLN A 217 -20.15 -18.01 13.63
N PRO A 218 -19.93 -17.01 14.50
CA PRO A 218 -18.64 -16.32 14.58
C PRO A 218 -17.52 -17.23 15.12
N THR A 219 -17.84 -18.19 16.00
CA THR A 219 -16.88 -19.15 16.54
C THR A 219 -16.42 -20.15 15.47
N GLY A 220 -17.33 -20.60 14.59
CA GLY A 220 -17.03 -21.56 13.53
C GLY A 220 -16.09 -21.01 12.45
N PHE A 221 -15.95 -19.69 12.33
CA PHE A 221 -15.01 -19.09 11.38
C PHE A 221 -13.55 -19.41 11.71
N LEU A 222 -13.18 -19.37 13.01
CA LEU A 222 -11.82 -19.69 13.44
C LEU A 222 -11.50 -21.16 13.20
N ASP A 223 -12.44 -22.06 13.49
CA ASP A 223 -12.29 -23.50 13.22
C ASP A 223 -12.18 -23.77 11.72
N MET A 224 -12.99 -23.09 10.91
CA MET A 224 -12.91 -23.18 9.46
C MET A 224 -11.52 -22.73 8.99
N LEU A 225 -11.07 -21.56 9.39
CA LEU A 225 -9.78 -21.01 8.98
C LEU A 225 -8.61 -21.89 9.41
N ALA A 226 -8.67 -22.43 10.63
CA ALA A 226 -7.72 -23.40 11.16
C ALA A 226 -7.64 -24.69 10.33
N SER A 227 -8.79 -25.20 9.85
CA SER A 227 -8.82 -26.42 9.02
C SER A 227 -8.24 -26.21 7.61
N TRP A 228 -8.38 -25.00 7.06
CA TRP A 228 -7.90 -24.67 5.71
C TRP A 228 -6.46 -24.14 5.70
N LEU A 229 -5.96 -23.60 6.82
CA LEU A 229 -4.61 -23.05 6.93
C LEU A 229 -3.56 -24.02 6.34
N PRO A 230 -3.42 -25.28 6.81
CA PRO A 230 -2.35 -26.16 6.34
C PRO A 230 -2.50 -26.56 4.86
N ARG A 231 -3.74 -26.60 4.35
CA ARG A 231 -4.03 -26.94 2.94
C ARG A 231 -3.59 -25.84 1.99
N THR A 232 -3.63 -24.59 2.45
CA THR A 232 -3.24 -23.42 1.64
C THR A 232 -1.76 -23.06 1.73
N SER A 233 -0.95 -23.77 2.53
CA SER A 233 0.49 -23.51 2.66
C SER A 233 1.22 -23.46 1.31
N HIS A 234 0.87 -24.34 0.37
CA HIS A 234 1.48 -24.37 -0.98
C HIS A 234 1.28 -23.06 -1.75
N TYR A 235 0.10 -22.44 -1.63
CA TYR A 235 -0.19 -21.14 -2.23
C TYR A 235 0.73 -20.06 -1.65
N TYR A 236 0.89 -20.01 -0.33
CA TYR A 236 1.73 -19.01 0.33
C TYR A 236 3.22 -19.22 0.11
N PHE A 237 3.69 -20.46 -0.06
CA PHE A 237 5.07 -20.74 -0.48
C PHE A 237 5.36 -20.07 -1.83
N ASN A 238 4.49 -20.30 -2.81
CA ASN A 238 4.61 -19.67 -4.12
C ASN A 238 4.54 -18.14 -4.02
N TYR A 239 3.63 -17.60 -3.19
CA TYR A 239 3.51 -16.17 -2.97
C TYR A 239 4.80 -15.53 -2.41
N VAL A 240 5.44 -16.17 -1.43
CA VAL A 240 6.70 -15.69 -0.83
C VAL A 240 7.85 -15.77 -1.82
N ILE A 241 7.96 -16.88 -2.58
CA ILE A 241 9.00 -17.08 -3.59
C ILE A 241 8.87 -16.05 -4.73
N ILE A 242 7.66 -15.80 -5.23
CA ILE A 242 7.40 -14.71 -6.19
C ILE A 242 7.80 -13.36 -5.58
N GLY A 243 7.69 -13.21 -4.26
CA GLY A 243 8.15 -12.04 -3.53
C GLY A 243 9.64 -11.74 -3.70
N TRP A 244 10.49 -12.76 -3.82
CA TRP A 244 11.91 -12.56 -4.08
C TRP A 244 12.14 -11.85 -5.42
N PHE A 245 11.42 -12.30 -6.45
CA PHE A 245 11.50 -11.69 -7.77
C PHE A 245 10.98 -10.25 -7.77
N THR A 246 9.95 -9.94 -6.98
CA THR A 246 9.49 -8.54 -6.88
C THR A 246 10.50 -7.61 -6.22
N LEU A 247 11.23 -8.09 -5.20
CA LEU A 247 12.31 -7.30 -4.59
C LEU A 247 13.46 -7.08 -5.58
N ALA A 248 13.80 -8.10 -6.37
CA ALA A 248 14.78 -7.96 -7.44
C ALA A 248 14.31 -6.98 -8.54
N TRP A 249 13.03 -7.00 -8.89
CA TRP A 249 12.41 -6.07 -9.84
C TRP A 249 12.47 -4.62 -9.34
N GLU A 250 12.21 -4.41 -8.05
CA GLU A 250 12.35 -3.12 -7.39
C GLU A 250 13.80 -2.64 -7.31
N LEU A 251 14.77 -3.55 -7.10
CA LEU A 251 16.19 -3.22 -7.08
C LEU A 251 16.67 -2.61 -8.41
N ILE A 252 16.16 -3.14 -9.54
CA ILE A 252 16.47 -2.62 -10.88
C ILE A 252 15.74 -1.29 -11.15
N ARG A 253 14.77 -0.90 -10.32
CA ARG A 253 13.87 0.25 -10.52
C ARG A 253 13.24 0.22 -11.91
N ALA A 254 12.77 -0.95 -12.32
CA ALA A 254 12.29 -1.22 -13.67
C ALA A 254 11.26 -0.19 -14.21
N PRO A 255 10.29 0.32 -13.42
CA PRO A 255 9.35 1.34 -13.93
C PRO A 255 10.02 2.68 -14.24
N VAL A 256 10.96 3.12 -13.41
CA VAL A 256 11.72 4.37 -13.63
C VAL A 256 12.61 4.21 -14.86
N LEU A 257 13.28 3.05 -14.97
CA LEU A 257 14.09 2.71 -16.13
C LEU A 257 13.24 2.67 -17.41
N LEU A 258 12.03 2.10 -17.35
CA LEU A 258 11.11 2.04 -18.48
C LEU A 258 10.65 3.45 -18.89
N LYS A 259 10.28 4.32 -17.94
CA LYS A 259 9.95 5.73 -18.22
C LYS A 259 11.13 6.44 -18.90
N TYR A 260 12.34 6.28 -18.35
CA TYR A 260 13.55 6.84 -18.94
C TYR A 260 13.79 6.33 -20.36
N TRP A 261 13.64 5.03 -20.60
CA TRP A 261 13.83 4.43 -21.91
C TRP A 261 12.78 4.94 -22.91
N CYS A 262 11.53 5.06 -22.52
CA CYS A 262 10.48 5.67 -23.33
C CYS A 262 10.81 7.13 -23.67
N LEU A 263 11.16 7.96 -22.69
CA LEU A 263 11.54 9.37 -22.92
C LEU A 263 12.76 9.49 -23.85
N ARG A 264 13.75 8.61 -23.66
CA ARG A 264 15.00 8.64 -24.44
C ARG A 264 14.83 8.16 -25.87
N PHE A 265 14.14 7.04 -26.07
CA PHE A 265 14.09 6.37 -27.38
C PHE A 265 12.82 6.72 -28.17
N LEU A 266 11.67 6.85 -27.51
CA LEU A 266 10.42 7.19 -28.19
C LEU A 266 10.28 8.71 -28.39
N TYR A 267 10.57 9.51 -27.36
CA TYR A 267 10.43 10.97 -27.40
C TYR A 267 11.73 11.72 -27.77
N ARG A 268 12.86 11.00 -27.90
CA ARG A 268 14.18 11.55 -28.26
C ARG A 268 14.64 12.72 -27.38
N SER A 269 14.21 12.75 -26.12
CA SER A 269 14.64 13.76 -25.15
C SER A 269 16.13 13.67 -24.85
N GLU A 270 16.75 14.79 -24.46
CA GLU A 270 18.13 14.83 -24.01
C GLU A 270 18.33 13.97 -22.74
N PRO A 271 19.49 13.32 -22.50
CA PRO A 271 19.63 12.39 -21.37
C PRO A 271 19.35 13.03 -20.01
N SER A 272 19.76 14.30 -19.83
CA SER A 272 19.53 15.09 -18.62
C SER A 272 18.05 15.34 -18.38
N GLU A 273 17.32 15.68 -19.43
CA GLU A 273 15.89 15.96 -19.40
C GLU A 273 15.08 14.68 -19.17
N ALA A 274 15.41 13.59 -19.88
CA ALA A 274 14.78 12.29 -19.70
C ALA A 274 14.93 11.78 -18.27
N LYS A 275 16.12 11.95 -17.66
CA LYS A 275 16.34 11.60 -16.25
C LYS A 275 15.47 12.44 -15.32
N ARG A 276 15.43 13.76 -15.54
CA ARG A 276 14.66 14.70 -14.71
C ARG A 276 13.16 14.43 -14.72
N TYR A 277 12.60 13.94 -15.83
CA TYR A 277 11.17 13.58 -15.91
C TYR A 277 10.88 12.14 -15.48
N SER A 278 11.88 11.25 -15.48
CA SER A 278 11.72 9.88 -14.98
C SER A 278 11.72 9.77 -13.45
N GLU A 279 12.40 10.70 -12.78
CA GLU A 279 12.44 10.85 -11.33
C GLU A 279 11.47 11.99 -10.93
N PRO A 280 10.67 11.89 -9.85
CA PRO A 280 10.65 10.84 -8.83
C PRO A 280 9.87 9.58 -9.23
N GLU A 281 10.07 8.52 -8.46
CA GLU A 281 9.30 7.29 -8.58
C GLU A 281 7.81 7.51 -8.26
N ASP A 282 6.97 6.59 -8.75
CA ASP A 282 5.54 6.66 -8.45
C ASP A 282 5.28 6.47 -6.96
N GLU A 283 4.81 7.53 -6.31
CA GLU A 283 4.52 7.61 -4.89
C GLU A 283 3.43 6.62 -4.45
N ALA A 284 2.49 6.29 -5.34
CA ALA A 284 1.38 5.41 -5.01
C ALA A 284 1.84 3.94 -4.89
N THR A 285 2.51 3.43 -5.92
CA THR A 285 2.88 2.01 -5.98
C THR A 285 4.22 1.72 -5.29
N TYR A 286 5.19 2.61 -5.40
CA TYR A 286 6.55 2.43 -4.89
C TYR A 286 6.87 3.31 -3.67
N GLY A 287 5.88 4.02 -3.13
CA GLY A 287 6.02 4.82 -1.92
C GLY A 287 6.21 3.98 -0.65
N LEU A 288 6.53 4.67 0.46
CA LEU A 288 6.81 4.04 1.75
C LEU A 288 5.60 3.24 2.28
N GLY A 289 4.39 3.78 2.07
CA GLY A 289 3.16 3.13 2.52
C GLY A 289 2.90 1.76 1.88
N ALA A 290 3.08 1.64 0.55
CA ALA A 290 2.88 0.39 -0.17
C ALA A 290 3.92 -0.67 0.22
N ARG A 291 5.21 -0.28 0.29
CA ARG A 291 6.31 -1.17 0.71
C ARG A 291 6.13 -1.68 2.14
N MET A 292 5.71 -0.81 3.06
CA MET A 292 5.42 -1.19 4.44
C MET A 292 4.25 -2.17 4.52
N GLY A 293 3.17 -1.93 3.76
CA GLY A 293 2.03 -2.84 3.68
C GLY A 293 2.42 -4.24 3.18
N LEU A 294 3.21 -4.32 2.09
CA LEU A 294 3.71 -5.58 1.55
C LEU A 294 4.64 -6.31 2.53
N SER A 295 5.56 -5.60 3.18
CA SER A 295 6.49 -6.17 4.16
C SER A 295 5.74 -6.71 5.39
N SER A 296 4.71 -6.00 5.83
CA SER A 296 3.85 -6.40 6.94
C SER A 296 2.99 -7.60 6.58
N LEU A 297 2.44 -7.67 5.36
CA LEU A 297 1.77 -8.86 4.86
C LEU A 297 2.72 -10.06 4.82
N MET A 298 3.95 -9.89 4.32
CA MET A 298 4.91 -10.99 4.29
C MET A 298 5.22 -11.49 5.71
N SER A 299 5.38 -10.56 6.66
CA SER A 299 5.55 -10.89 8.08
C SER A 299 4.33 -11.65 8.64
N ALA A 300 3.12 -11.26 8.24
CA ALA A 300 1.89 -11.94 8.62
C ALA A 300 1.83 -13.38 8.11
N ILE A 301 2.14 -13.59 6.83
CA ILE A 301 2.22 -14.93 6.24
C ILE A 301 3.27 -15.76 6.97
N THR A 302 4.46 -15.20 7.20
CA THR A 302 5.54 -15.90 7.92
C THR A 302 5.09 -16.36 9.31
N LEU A 303 4.47 -15.47 10.09
CA LEU A 303 4.03 -15.80 11.45
C LEU A 303 2.86 -16.79 11.46
N VAL A 304 1.85 -16.59 10.63
CA VAL A 304 0.67 -17.46 10.59
C VAL A 304 1.02 -18.89 10.16
N PHE A 305 2.02 -19.07 9.29
CA PHE A 305 2.41 -20.38 8.78
C PHE A 305 3.63 -21.00 9.45
N CYS A 306 4.30 -20.33 10.40
CA CYS A 306 5.56 -20.81 10.97
C CYS A 306 5.44 -22.15 11.70
N THR A 307 4.32 -22.38 12.39
CA THR A 307 4.04 -23.62 13.15
C THR A 307 3.46 -24.71 12.24
N CYS A 308 2.57 -24.36 11.30
CA CYS A 308 1.97 -25.32 10.38
C CYS A 308 2.97 -25.84 9.34
N SER A 309 3.92 -25.00 8.92
CA SER A 309 4.90 -25.35 7.89
C SER A 309 6.21 -24.61 8.15
N PRO A 310 7.11 -25.17 8.98
CA PRO A 310 8.35 -24.49 9.41
C PRO A 310 9.27 -24.06 8.26
N LEU A 311 9.21 -24.73 7.10
CA LEU A 311 9.91 -24.32 5.89
C LEU A 311 9.56 -22.89 5.44
N MET A 312 8.38 -22.37 5.81
CA MET A 312 7.98 -20.98 5.51
C MET A 312 8.96 -19.96 6.10
N LEU A 313 9.53 -20.26 7.27
CA LEU A 313 10.54 -19.42 7.91
C LEU A 313 11.80 -19.29 7.05
N LEU A 314 12.26 -20.39 6.45
CA LEU A 314 13.42 -20.40 5.58
C LEU A 314 13.18 -19.52 4.35
N PHE A 315 12.05 -19.69 3.67
CA PHE A 315 11.73 -18.90 2.47
C PHE A 315 11.54 -17.41 2.80
N SER A 316 10.93 -17.12 3.93
CA SER A 316 10.72 -15.75 4.42
C SER A 316 12.04 -15.09 4.85
N ALA A 317 12.95 -15.82 5.48
CA ALA A 317 14.27 -15.31 5.85
C ALA A 317 15.07 -14.87 4.62
N VAL A 318 15.00 -15.63 3.52
CA VAL A 318 15.59 -15.24 2.24
C VAL A 318 14.94 -13.95 1.72
N TYR A 319 13.60 -13.84 1.74
CA TYR A 319 12.89 -12.63 1.32
C TYR A 319 13.36 -11.39 2.10
N PHE A 320 13.37 -11.45 3.44
CA PHE A 320 13.78 -10.32 4.26
C PHE A 320 15.28 -10.00 4.13
N THR A 321 16.12 -11.00 3.90
CA THR A 321 17.55 -10.77 3.63
C THR A 321 17.74 -10.03 2.32
N ILE A 322 17.11 -10.48 1.23
CA ILE A 322 17.14 -9.79 -0.07
C ILE A 322 16.59 -8.37 0.09
N GLY A 323 15.46 -8.20 0.78
CA GLY A 323 14.83 -6.90 1.00
C GLY A 323 15.73 -5.94 1.78
N ARG A 324 16.39 -6.42 2.84
CA ARG A 324 17.36 -5.62 3.60
C ARG A 324 18.48 -5.10 2.71
N TRP A 325 19.08 -5.97 1.90
CA TRP A 325 20.17 -5.58 0.99
C TRP A 325 19.67 -4.63 -0.11
N ALA A 326 18.56 -4.97 -0.76
CA ALA A 326 18.00 -4.20 -1.86
C ALA A 326 17.59 -2.79 -1.44
N TYR A 327 16.81 -2.66 -0.36
CA TYR A 327 16.37 -1.34 0.10
C TYR A 327 17.51 -0.52 0.71
N SER A 328 18.49 -1.14 1.38
CA SER A 328 19.66 -0.39 1.87
C SER A 328 20.44 0.22 0.70
N PHE A 329 20.60 -0.51 -0.41
CA PHE A 329 21.23 0.01 -1.61
C PHE A 329 20.40 1.12 -2.26
N LEU A 330 19.10 0.89 -2.47
CA LEU A 330 18.17 1.84 -3.09
C LEU A 330 18.11 3.17 -2.35
N LEU A 331 17.95 3.13 -1.02
CA LEU A 331 17.81 4.33 -0.18
C LEU A 331 19.08 5.19 -0.15
N VAL A 332 20.26 4.58 -0.29
CA VAL A 332 21.54 5.31 -0.24
C VAL A 332 21.94 5.85 -1.61
N HIS A 333 21.74 5.08 -2.69
CA HIS A 333 22.35 5.39 -3.99
C HIS A 333 21.36 5.85 -5.07
N ALA A 334 20.11 5.40 -5.02
CA ALA A 334 19.19 5.54 -6.17
C ALA A 334 17.98 6.43 -5.86
N GLU A 335 17.40 6.33 -4.67
CA GLU A 335 16.17 7.05 -4.33
C GLU A 335 16.42 8.52 -4.00
N THR A 336 15.44 9.35 -4.37
CA THR A 336 15.40 10.74 -3.94
C THR A 336 15.03 10.82 -2.46
N ARG A 337 15.54 11.84 -1.78
CA ARG A 337 15.22 12.09 -0.38
C ARG A 337 13.71 12.30 -0.23
N LYS A 338 13.07 11.44 0.56
CA LYS A 338 11.66 11.55 0.96
C LYS A 338 11.54 12.46 2.20
N PRO A 339 10.42 13.16 2.35
CA PRO A 339 10.21 14.04 3.50
C PRO A 339 10.13 13.24 4.80
N ASP A 340 10.67 13.83 5.88
CA ASP A 340 10.70 13.18 7.19
C ASP A 340 9.40 13.44 7.97
N LEU A 341 8.69 12.37 8.33
CA LEU A 341 7.48 12.40 9.16
C LEU A 341 7.77 12.16 10.65
N GLY A 342 9.03 12.07 11.08
CA GLY A 342 9.38 11.87 12.48
C GLY A 342 9.09 10.46 13.00
N GLY A 343 9.16 9.44 12.12
CA GLY A 343 9.03 8.04 12.51
C GLY A 343 7.60 7.51 12.66
N VAL A 344 6.58 8.23 12.17
CA VAL A 344 5.17 7.79 12.25
C VAL A 344 4.93 6.43 11.59
N PHE A 345 5.61 6.14 10.47
CA PHE A 345 5.58 4.82 9.83
C PHE A 345 6.08 3.69 10.74
N TRP A 346 7.09 3.94 11.58
CA TRP A 346 7.61 2.94 12.51
C TRP A 346 6.56 2.57 13.57
N VAL A 347 5.89 3.57 14.15
CA VAL A 347 4.83 3.34 15.14
C VAL A 347 3.70 2.51 14.53
N GLU A 348 3.33 2.78 13.29
CA GLU A 348 2.29 2.01 12.60
C GLU A 348 2.74 0.59 12.26
N ALA A 349 3.99 0.39 11.81
CA ALA A 349 4.54 -0.93 11.59
C ALA A 349 4.52 -1.79 12.87
N VAL A 350 4.85 -1.21 14.02
CA VAL A 350 4.76 -1.89 15.33
C VAL A 350 3.31 -2.27 15.65
N ARG A 351 2.34 -1.37 15.42
CA ARG A 351 0.91 -1.68 15.61
C ARG A 351 0.44 -2.81 14.70
N GLN A 352 0.85 -2.79 13.43
CA GLN A 352 0.53 -3.85 12.47
C GLN A 352 1.14 -5.19 12.90
N MET A 353 2.39 -5.19 13.37
CA MET A 353 3.06 -6.39 13.88
C MET A 353 2.35 -6.95 15.12
N LEU A 354 1.93 -6.09 16.06
CA LEU A 354 1.15 -6.51 17.23
C LEU A 354 -0.20 -7.12 16.82
N PHE A 355 -0.90 -6.50 15.87
CA PHE A 355 -2.14 -7.04 15.33
C PHE A 355 -1.92 -8.43 14.69
N ILE A 356 -0.86 -8.59 13.90
CA ILE A 356 -0.47 -9.87 13.30
C ILE A 356 -0.20 -10.92 14.38
N LEU A 357 0.50 -10.56 15.46
CA LEU A 357 0.83 -11.48 16.53
C LEU A 357 -0.42 -11.94 17.28
N VAL A 358 -1.36 -11.03 17.55
CA VAL A 358 -2.68 -11.36 18.11
C VAL A 358 -3.43 -12.30 17.17
N LEU A 359 -3.46 -12.01 15.88
CA LEU A 359 -4.10 -12.88 14.88
C LEU A 359 -3.46 -14.28 14.85
N PHE A 360 -2.13 -14.37 14.87
CA PHE A 360 -1.41 -15.64 14.95
C PHE A 360 -1.81 -16.46 16.18
N VAL A 361 -1.82 -15.82 17.36
CA VAL A 361 -2.21 -16.49 18.60
C VAL A 361 -3.65 -17.00 18.51
N MET A 362 -4.60 -16.19 18.06
CA MET A 362 -6.01 -16.60 17.89
C MET A 362 -6.14 -17.79 16.92
N LEU A 363 -5.44 -17.75 15.79
CA LEU A 363 -5.48 -18.83 14.79
C LEU A 363 -4.87 -20.13 15.32
N MET A 364 -3.74 -20.05 16.00
CA MET A 364 -3.08 -21.23 16.57
C MET A 364 -3.90 -21.87 17.68
N THR A 365 -4.56 -21.07 18.51
CA THR A 365 -5.53 -21.59 19.49
C THR A 365 -6.66 -22.34 18.78
N GLY A 366 -7.21 -21.80 17.69
CA GLY A 366 -8.23 -22.49 16.88
C GLY A 366 -7.73 -23.81 16.28
N VAL A 367 -6.52 -23.84 15.71
CA VAL A 367 -5.90 -25.06 15.17
C VAL A 367 -5.71 -26.13 16.24
N MET A 368 -5.23 -25.75 17.42
CA MET A 368 -5.01 -26.69 18.53
C MET A 368 -6.34 -27.22 19.08
N LEU A 369 -7.35 -26.37 19.26
CA LEU A 369 -8.68 -26.81 19.72
C LEU A 369 -9.35 -27.77 18.72
N ALA A 370 -9.19 -27.53 17.42
CA ALA A 370 -9.75 -28.41 16.39
C ALA A 370 -9.07 -29.80 16.33
N HIS A 371 -7.78 -29.89 16.67
CA HIS A 371 -7.02 -31.16 16.64
C HIS A 371 -7.07 -31.94 17.96
N PHE A 372 -7.08 -31.25 19.10
CA PHE A 372 -7.06 -31.88 20.42
C PHE A 372 -8.44 -31.78 21.06
N ASN A 373 -9.19 -32.90 21.03
CA ASN A 373 -10.49 -33.05 21.66
C ASN A 373 -10.42 -33.06 23.22
N THR A 374 -9.31 -32.60 23.79
CA THR A 374 -8.97 -32.71 25.21
C THR A 374 -8.80 -31.31 25.79
N PHE A 375 -9.55 -31.02 26.85
CA PHE A 375 -9.60 -29.77 27.64
C PHE A 375 -8.24 -29.28 28.21
N TRP A 376 -7.14 -29.95 27.90
CA TRP A 376 -5.80 -29.76 28.47
C TRP A 376 -4.81 -29.00 27.56
N CYS A 377 -5.27 -28.36 26.49
CA CYS A 377 -4.46 -27.44 25.69
C CYS A 377 -4.29 -26.06 26.36
N GLY A 378 -3.74 -26.07 27.58
CA GLY A 378 -2.76 -25.10 28.06
C GLY A 378 -3.23 -23.73 28.59
N PRO A 379 -2.49 -23.13 29.55
CA PRO A 379 -2.70 -21.78 30.10
C PRO A 379 -2.85 -20.65 29.07
N ALA A 380 -2.39 -20.86 27.83
CA ALA A 380 -2.47 -19.90 26.73
C ALA A 380 -3.92 -19.63 26.25
N ALA A 381 -4.80 -20.62 26.31
CA ALA A 381 -6.23 -20.42 26.04
C ALA A 381 -6.92 -19.65 27.19
N LEU A 382 -6.49 -19.90 28.44
CA LEU A 382 -6.99 -19.22 29.64
C LEU A 382 -6.57 -17.74 29.71
N SER A 383 -5.36 -17.40 29.27
CA SER A 383 -4.86 -16.00 29.25
C SER A 383 -5.51 -15.09 28.20
N LEU A 384 -6.22 -15.65 27.22
CA LEU A 384 -7.02 -14.89 26.24
C LEU A 384 -8.48 -14.71 26.66
N SER A 385 -8.94 -15.52 27.63
CA SER A 385 -10.30 -15.48 28.18
C SER A 385 -10.44 -14.64 29.45
N ALA A 386 -9.32 -14.15 30.00
CA ALA A 386 -9.26 -13.20 31.11
C ALA A 386 -8.85 -11.82 30.55
#